data_AF-A0A2A2IRJ9-F1
#
_entry.id   AF-A0A2A2IRJ9-F1
#
_cell.length_a   1.000
_cell.length_b   1.000
_cell.length_c   1.000
_cell.angle_alpha   90.00
_cell.angle_beta   90.00
_cell.angle_gamma   90.00
#
_symmetry.space_group_name_H-M   'P 1'
#
loop_
_entity.id
_entity.type
_entity.pdbx_description
1 polymer ?
#
loop_
_entity_poly.entity_id
_entity_poly.type
_entity_poly.pdbx_seq_one_letter_code
_entity_poly.pdbx_strand_id
1 'polypeptide(L)'
;MNKWLLLLAALLASGAQAELRGLDDADLAEVNGQAGMSLSATLRFNKNPANTRCNVGGATGGCGTRIALNFNGGPGFLVIDNLSGAFSFDGALLDVVRIDSSGGFGTESAASGTQAVRISLTNGRFDNYRWTLAGSNRANPVPGDAAFKQTDLLTYQTNGQVKLQGNVYVFGVR
;
A
#
# COMPACT_ATOMS: atom_id res chain seq x y z
N MET A 1 -31.36 -8.64 61.93
CA MET A 1 -31.21 -8.83 60.46
C MET A 1 -31.87 -10.13 60.07
N ASN A 2 -32.93 -10.06 59.26
CA ASN A 2 -33.85 -11.18 59.01
C ASN A 2 -33.17 -12.31 58.23
N LYS A 3 -32.89 -13.43 58.91
CA LYS A 3 -32.39 -14.68 58.32
C LYS A 3 -33.26 -15.21 57.16
N TRP A 4 -34.54 -14.82 57.13
CA TRP A 4 -35.48 -15.16 56.06
C TRP A 4 -35.26 -14.37 54.76
N LEU A 5 -34.70 -13.15 54.81
CA LEU A 5 -34.37 -12.40 53.59
C LEU A 5 -33.16 -12.99 52.85
N LEU A 6 -32.21 -13.60 53.58
CA LEU A 6 -31.04 -14.25 52.99
C LEU A 6 -31.40 -15.56 52.27
N LEU A 7 -32.38 -16.31 52.78
CA LEU A 7 -32.89 -17.53 52.15
C LEU A 7 -33.67 -17.24 50.86
N LEU A 8 -34.43 -16.13 50.83
CA LEU A 8 -35.17 -15.72 49.63
C LEU A 8 -34.23 -15.25 48.50
N ALA A 9 -33.15 -14.55 48.85
CA ALA A 9 -32.12 -14.13 47.89
C ALA A 9 -31.33 -15.32 47.31
N ALA A 10 -31.09 -16.37 48.10
CA ALA A 10 -30.41 -17.58 47.62
C ALA A 10 -31.28 -18.42 46.66
N LEU A 11 -32.61 -18.43 46.83
CA LEU A 11 -33.52 -19.12 45.91
C LEU A 11 -33.74 -18.37 44.59
N LEU A 12 -33.54 -17.05 44.55
CA LEU A 12 -33.64 -16.27 43.32
C LEU A 12 -32.38 -16.37 42.43
N ALA A 13 -31.25 -16.79 43.01
CA ALA A 13 -29.99 -16.95 42.28
C ALA A 13 -29.91 -18.26 41.47
N SER A 14 -30.71 -19.28 41.78
CA SER A 14 -30.71 -20.57 41.06
C SER A 14 -31.41 -20.52 39.70
N GLY A 15 -32.12 -19.43 39.38
CA GLY A 15 -32.73 -19.19 38.07
C GLY A 15 -31.78 -18.55 37.04
N ALA A 16 -30.59 -18.12 37.45
CA ALA A 16 -29.58 -17.58 36.55
C ALA A 16 -28.75 -18.71 35.91
N GLN A 17 -29.41 -19.51 35.07
CA GLN A 17 -28.71 -20.40 34.13
C GLN A 17 -28.07 -19.51 33.05
N ALA A 18 -26.86 -19.03 33.32
CA ALA A 18 -26.00 -18.45 32.28
C ALA A 18 -25.44 -19.60 31.45
N GLU A 19 -26.23 -20.11 30.51
CA GLU A 19 -25.71 -21.06 29.53
C GLU A 19 -24.86 -20.30 28.52
N LEU A 20 -23.56 -20.57 28.53
CA LEU A 20 -22.65 -20.22 27.44
C LEU A 20 -23.12 -20.99 26.20
N ARG A 21 -23.96 -20.37 25.37
CA ARG A 21 -24.33 -20.90 24.06
C ARG A 21 -23.05 -20.93 23.22
N GLY A 22 -22.58 -22.14 22.90
CA GLY A 22 -21.50 -22.32 21.93
C GLY A 22 -21.90 -21.69 20.60
N LEU A 23 -21.07 -20.81 20.07
CA LEU A 23 -21.23 -20.34 18.70
C LEU A 23 -20.99 -21.53 17.77
N ASP A 24 -21.91 -21.73 16.83
CA ASP A 24 -21.77 -22.73 15.77
C ASP A 24 -20.62 -22.32 14.82
N ASP A 25 -20.00 -23.28 14.15
CA ASP A 25 -18.88 -23.03 13.23
C ASP A 25 -19.29 -22.11 12.08
N ALA A 26 -20.59 -22.08 11.73
CA ALA A 26 -21.17 -21.13 10.78
C ALA A 26 -21.16 -19.68 11.30
N ASP A 27 -21.51 -19.46 12.57
CA ASP A 27 -21.47 -18.14 13.21
C ASP A 27 -20.01 -17.70 13.43
N LEU A 28 -19.11 -18.64 13.75
CA LEU A 28 -17.68 -18.39 13.82
C LEU A 28 -17.10 -18.05 12.44
N ALA A 29 -17.56 -18.70 11.35
CA ALA A 29 -17.13 -18.39 9.99
C ALA A 29 -17.58 -17.00 9.53
N GLU A 30 -18.75 -16.53 9.99
CA GLU A 30 -19.21 -15.16 9.75
C GLU A 30 -18.32 -14.13 10.44
N VAL A 31 -17.83 -14.42 11.66
CA VAL A 31 -16.93 -13.54 12.41
C VAL A 31 -15.47 -13.62 11.93
N ASN A 32 -15.04 -14.79 11.43
CA ASN A 32 -13.67 -15.05 10.95
C ASN A 32 -13.34 -14.32 9.62
N GLY A 33 -14.31 -13.65 8.99
CA GLY A 33 -14.13 -12.77 7.84
C GLY A 33 -14.19 -11.26 8.14
N GLN A 34 -14.50 -10.85 9.39
CA GLN A 34 -14.78 -9.45 9.73
C GLN A 34 -13.57 -8.67 10.25
N ALA A 35 -12.48 -9.35 10.61
CA ALA A 35 -11.27 -8.72 11.10
C ALA A 35 -10.36 -8.30 9.93
N GLY A 36 -10.75 -7.24 9.24
CA GLY A 36 -9.90 -6.59 8.25
C GLY A 36 -8.53 -6.29 8.87
N MET A 37 -7.47 -6.73 8.22
CA MET A 37 -6.11 -6.48 8.71
C MET A 37 -5.77 -5.01 8.48
N SER A 38 -5.36 -4.32 9.54
CA SER A 38 -4.78 -2.98 9.43
C SER A 38 -3.28 -3.10 9.18
N LEU A 39 -2.83 -2.61 8.03
CA LEU A 39 -1.42 -2.52 7.69
C LEU A 39 -0.93 -1.09 7.80
N SER A 40 0.23 -0.95 8.42
CA SER A 40 1.01 0.28 8.42
C SER A 40 2.38 -0.06 7.87
N ALA A 41 2.84 0.67 6.86
CA ALA A 41 4.15 0.44 6.28
C ALA A 41 4.84 1.76 5.96
N THR A 42 6.17 1.73 6.00
CA THR A 42 7.01 2.83 5.56
C THR A 42 7.92 2.35 4.45
N LEU A 43 7.77 2.94 3.27
CA LEU A 43 8.62 2.72 2.10
C LEU A 43 9.70 3.81 2.09
N ARG A 44 10.97 3.40 2.11
CA ARG A 44 12.12 4.31 2.00
C ARG A 44 12.91 3.98 0.75
N PHE A 45 13.18 4.98 -0.06
CA PHE A 45 13.94 4.82 -1.29
C PHE A 45 15.42 5.09 -1.01
N ASN A 46 16.20 4.00 -0.94
CA ASN A 46 17.64 4.06 -0.71
C ASN A 46 18.42 4.12 -2.02
N LYS A 47 19.43 4.98 -2.07
CA LYS A 47 20.35 5.07 -3.22
C LYS A 47 21.02 3.71 -3.46
N ASN A 48 20.87 3.18 -4.67
CA ASN A 48 21.77 2.16 -5.18
C ASN A 48 22.92 2.84 -5.95
N PRO A 49 24.18 2.70 -5.51
CA PRO A 49 25.31 3.34 -6.18
C PRO A 49 25.51 2.90 -7.64
N ALA A 50 25.00 1.74 -8.05
CA ALA A 50 25.06 1.28 -9.43
C ALA A 50 24.02 1.96 -10.35
N ASN A 51 22.91 2.44 -9.78
CA ASN A 51 21.75 2.94 -10.53
C ASN A 51 21.37 4.34 -10.05
N THR A 52 22.30 5.29 -10.19
CA THR A 52 22.15 6.68 -9.73
C THR A 52 23.00 7.61 -10.58
N ARG A 53 22.59 8.87 -10.69
CA ARG A 53 23.29 9.89 -11.49
C ARG A 53 24.28 10.72 -10.67
N CYS A 54 24.49 10.41 -9.39
CA CYS A 54 25.53 11.09 -8.60
C CYS A 54 26.87 11.07 -9.35
N ASN A 55 27.45 12.26 -9.57
CA ASN A 55 28.79 12.42 -10.13
C ASN A 55 28.96 11.90 -11.58
N VAL A 56 27.90 11.96 -12.38
CA VAL A 56 27.95 11.59 -13.80
C VAL A 56 27.94 12.85 -14.67
N GLY A 57 28.91 12.98 -15.58
CA GLY A 57 28.90 14.05 -16.60
C GLY A 57 28.83 15.48 -16.05
N GLY A 58 29.35 15.72 -14.84
CA GLY A 58 29.27 17.03 -14.17
C GLY A 58 27.91 17.36 -13.53
N ALA A 59 26.99 16.39 -13.45
CA ALA A 59 25.69 16.59 -12.85
C ALA A 59 25.75 16.84 -11.33
N THR A 60 25.30 18.02 -10.90
CA THR A 60 25.06 18.38 -9.49
C THR A 60 23.67 17.93 -9.06
N GLY A 61 23.41 16.61 -8.99
CA GLY A 61 22.10 16.07 -8.59
C GLY A 61 21.85 14.63 -9.04
N GLY A 62 20.60 14.16 -8.92
CA GLY A 62 20.20 12.83 -9.40
C GLY A 62 20.66 11.67 -8.52
N CYS A 63 20.87 11.94 -7.23
CA CYS A 63 21.44 10.99 -6.28
C CYS A 63 20.46 9.98 -5.67
N GLY A 64 19.18 10.08 -6.01
CA GLY A 64 18.18 9.09 -5.63
C GLY A 64 18.27 7.81 -6.46
N THR A 65 17.34 6.91 -6.16
CA THR A 65 17.09 5.69 -6.93
C THR A 65 16.67 6.06 -8.36
N ARG A 66 17.06 5.22 -9.31
CA ARG A 66 16.71 5.36 -10.72
C ARG A 66 15.98 4.12 -11.21
N ILE A 67 14.90 4.34 -11.96
CA ILE A 67 14.18 3.31 -12.72
C ILE A 67 14.20 3.75 -14.17
N ALA A 68 14.65 2.88 -15.07
CA ALA A 68 14.72 3.16 -16.50
C ALA A 68 13.85 2.19 -17.28
N LEU A 69 13.04 2.74 -18.17
CA LEU A 69 12.14 2.01 -19.05
C LEU A 69 12.61 2.22 -20.49
N ASN A 70 12.85 1.13 -21.19
CA ASN A 70 13.11 1.16 -22.63
C ASN A 70 11.85 0.64 -23.34
N PHE A 71 11.22 1.52 -24.11
CA PHE A 71 10.07 1.14 -24.93
C PHE A 71 10.59 0.65 -26.28
N ASN A 72 10.31 -0.61 -26.61
CA ASN A 72 10.60 -1.24 -27.91
C ASN A 72 12.08 -1.31 -28.32
N GLY A 73 13.03 -1.31 -27.38
CA GLY A 73 14.46 -1.47 -27.69
C GLY A 73 15.10 -0.26 -28.38
N GLY A 74 14.43 0.90 -28.36
CA GLY A 74 14.95 2.13 -28.95
C GLY A 74 16.21 2.67 -28.23
N PRO A 75 16.86 3.69 -28.80
CA PRO A 75 18.10 4.24 -28.24
C PRO A 75 17.90 5.08 -26.97
N GLY A 76 16.65 5.39 -26.62
CA GLY A 76 16.29 6.25 -25.50
C GLY A 76 15.57 5.51 -24.38
N PHE A 77 15.65 6.07 -23.19
CA PHE A 77 15.00 5.59 -21.98
C PHE A 77 14.10 6.69 -21.43
N LEU A 78 12.90 6.32 -21.01
CA LEU A 78 12.14 7.11 -20.07
C LEU A 78 12.58 6.70 -18.67
N VAL A 79 12.99 7.66 -17.85
CA VAL A 79 13.53 7.39 -16.53
C VAL A 79 12.75 8.12 -15.45
N ILE A 80 12.51 7.42 -14.35
CA ILE A 80 12.20 8.03 -13.06
C ILE A 80 13.53 8.10 -12.33
N ASP A 81 14.14 9.27 -12.36
CA ASP A 81 15.42 9.56 -11.75
C ASP A 81 15.23 10.19 -10.36
N ASN A 82 16.30 10.14 -9.56
CA ASN A 82 16.38 10.90 -8.33
C ASN A 82 15.26 10.60 -7.30
N LEU A 83 14.69 9.39 -7.36
CA LEU A 83 13.66 8.93 -6.45
C LEU A 83 14.23 8.78 -5.04
N SER A 84 13.78 9.61 -4.11
CA SER A 84 14.31 9.72 -2.76
C SER A 84 13.24 10.12 -1.76
N GLY A 85 13.53 9.93 -0.47
CA GLY A 85 12.63 10.24 0.63
C GLY A 85 11.89 9.01 1.13
N ALA A 86 10.82 9.24 1.88
CA ALA A 86 9.97 8.19 2.42
C ALA A 86 8.49 8.47 2.15
N PHE A 87 7.75 7.39 2.00
CA PHE A 87 6.30 7.39 2.02
C PHE A 87 5.84 6.39 3.08
N SER A 88 5.05 6.85 4.04
CA SER A 88 4.41 6.00 5.03
C SER A 88 2.91 6.08 4.92
N PHE A 89 2.24 4.98 5.22
CA PHE A 89 0.79 4.94 5.39
C PHE A 89 0.45 4.20 6.67
N ASP A 90 -0.65 4.62 7.27
CA ASP A 90 -1.17 4.03 8.50
C ASP A 90 -2.67 3.77 8.32
N GLY A 91 -3.13 2.63 8.82
CA GLY A 91 -4.53 2.22 8.70
C GLY A 91 -4.93 1.81 7.28
N ALA A 92 -4.03 1.15 6.53
CA ALA A 92 -4.43 0.51 5.30
C ALA A 92 -5.28 -0.71 5.62
N LEU A 93 -6.49 -0.81 5.05
CA LEU A 93 -7.34 -1.97 5.27
C LEU A 93 -7.13 -2.98 4.15
N LEU A 94 -6.90 -4.24 4.52
CA LEU A 94 -6.88 -5.36 3.59
C LEU A 94 -8.21 -6.12 3.66
N ASP A 95 -8.82 -6.31 2.49
CA ASP A 95 -10.09 -7.01 2.37
C ASP A 95 -10.12 -7.88 1.10
N VAL A 96 -10.69 -9.08 1.17
CA VAL A 96 -10.87 -9.94 0.00
C VAL A 96 -12.25 -9.68 -0.57
N VAL A 97 -12.28 -9.00 -1.71
CA VAL A 97 -13.53 -8.62 -2.37
C VAL A 97 -13.77 -9.47 -3.60
N ARG A 98 -15.06 -9.68 -3.91
CA ARG A 98 -15.48 -10.20 -5.21
C ARG A 98 -15.51 -9.07 -6.21
N ILE A 99 -14.99 -9.34 -7.39
CA ILE A 99 -14.99 -8.42 -8.51
C ILE A 99 -16.22 -8.74 -9.37
N ASP A 100 -17.26 -7.94 -9.16
CA ASP A 100 -18.50 -7.94 -9.93
C ASP A 100 -19.10 -6.52 -9.97
N SER A 101 -20.30 -6.38 -10.53
CA SER A 101 -21.01 -5.10 -10.59
C SER A 101 -21.30 -4.48 -9.23
N SER A 102 -21.46 -5.29 -8.17
CA SER A 102 -21.68 -4.81 -6.80
C SER A 102 -20.38 -4.30 -6.16
N GLY A 103 -19.22 -4.83 -6.58
CA GLY A 103 -17.89 -4.33 -6.21
C GLY A 103 -17.45 -3.05 -6.95
N GLY A 104 -18.28 -2.51 -7.85
CA GLY A 104 -17.98 -1.28 -8.61
C GLY A 104 -17.21 -1.49 -9.92
N PHE A 105 -17.04 -2.74 -10.36
CA PHE A 105 -16.24 -3.09 -11.55
C PHE A 105 -17.07 -3.40 -12.80
N GLY A 106 -18.39 -3.27 -12.73
CA GLY A 106 -19.33 -3.36 -13.86
C GLY A 106 -18.90 -4.32 -14.98
N THR A 107 -18.79 -3.79 -16.20
CA THR A 107 -18.31 -4.52 -17.39
C THR A 107 -16.78 -4.51 -17.55
N GLU A 108 -16.05 -3.85 -16.64
CA GLU A 108 -14.60 -3.66 -16.71
C GLU A 108 -13.82 -4.80 -16.03
N SER A 109 -14.52 -5.71 -15.33
CA SER A 109 -13.90 -6.90 -14.74
C SER A 109 -13.52 -7.94 -15.80
N ALA A 110 -12.25 -8.37 -15.80
CA ALA A 110 -11.72 -9.35 -16.76
C ALA A 110 -12.33 -10.76 -16.62
N ALA A 111 -13.04 -11.05 -15.53
CA ALA A 111 -13.89 -12.23 -15.36
C ALA A 111 -14.80 -12.04 -14.12
N SER A 112 -16.11 -12.09 -14.32
CA SER A 112 -17.12 -12.07 -13.26
C SER A 112 -16.83 -13.12 -12.19
N GLY A 113 -16.80 -12.71 -10.92
CA GLY A 113 -16.61 -13.62 -9.77
C GLY A 113 -15.17 -13.89 -9.37
N THR A 114 -14.19 -13.21 -9.98
CA THR A 114 -12.79 -13.26 -9.54
C THR A 114 -12.64 -12.58 -8.18
N GLN A 115 -11.86 -13.17 -7.28
CA GLN A 115 -11.50 -12.54 -6.01
C GLN A 115 -10.28 -11.64 -6.21
N ALA A 116 -10.31 -10.47 -5.59
CA ALA A 116 -9.15 -9.59 -5.51
C ALA A 116 -8.94 -9.14 -4.07
N VAL A 117 -7.68 -8.82 -3.75
CA VAL A 117 -7.33 -8.20 -2.48
C VAL A 117 -7.42 -6.70 -2.64
N ARG A 118 -8.39 -6.08 -1.96
CA ARG A 118 -8.56 -4.65 -1.84
C ARG A 118 -7.66 -4.11 -0.74
N ILE A 119 -6.77 -3.19 -1.09
CA ILE A 119 -5.96 -2.40 -0.19
C ILE A 119 -6.53 -0.98 -0.17
N SER A 120 -7.22 -0.62 0.89
CA SER A 120 -7.75 0.74 1.09
C SER A 120 -6.67 1.59 1.76
N LEU A 121 -6.27 2.70 1.12
CA LEU A 121 -5.29 3.63 1.68
C LEU A 121 -5.99 4.95 2.00
N THR A 122 -6.12 5.28 3.28
CA THR A 122 -6.84 6.49 3.70
C THR A 122 -5.89 7.65 3.97
N ASN A 123 -4.81 7.40 4.71
CA ASN A 123 -3.87 8.42 5.13
C ASN A 123 -2.45 7.99 4.81
N GLY A 124 -1.68 8.93 4.29
CA GLY A 124 -0.25 8.76 4.06
C GLY A 124 0.53 9.99 4.50
N ARG A 125 1.84 9.84 4.58
CA ARG A 125 2.78 10.92 4.83
C ARG A 125 3.97 10.76 3.92
N PHE A 126 4.31 11.85 3.24
CA PHE A 126 5.59 11.96 2.55
C PHE A 126 6.59 12.68 3.44
N ASP A 127 7.82 12.16 3.47
CA ASP A 127 8.96 12.82 4.11
C ASP A 127 10.06 13.04 3.08
N ASN A 128 10.27 14.30 2.71
CA ASN A 128 11.21 14.75 1.69
C ASN A 128 11.15 13.89 0.41
N TYR A 129 9.93 13.53 0.00
CA TYR A 129 9.71 12.70 -1.17
C TYR A 129 9.96 13.50 -2.43
N ARG A 130 10.77 12.96 -3.33
CA ARG A 130 11.15 13.63 -4.57
C ARG A 130 11.44 12.60 -5.65
N TRP A 131 11.09 12.94 -6.87
CA TRP A 131 11.44 12.18 -8.07
C TRP A 131 11.46 13.11 -9.29
N THR A 132 12.13 12.66 -10.34
CA THR A 132 12.26 13.39 -11.60
C THR A 132 11.90 12.47 -12.76
N LEU A 133 10.90 12.83 -13.58
CA LEU A 133 10.68 12.23 -14.89
C LEU A 133 11.67 12.82 -15.88
N ALA A 134 12.37 12.00 -16.63
CA ALA A 134 13.32 12.48 -17.63
C ALA A 134 13.42 11.53 -18.84
N GLY A 135 13.86 12.07 -19.97
CA GLY A 135 14.36 11.28 -21.10
C GLY A 135 15.88 11.14 -20.99
N SER A 136 16.43 9.94 -21.22
CA SER A 136 17.88 9.68 -21.12
C SER A 136 18.38 8.79 -22.25
N ASN A 137 19.64 8.98 -22.65
CA ASN A 137 20.32 8.10 -23.61
C ASN A 137 20.91 6.83 -22.98
N ARG A 138 20.79 6.63 -21.66
CA ARG A 138 21.21 5.41 -20.98
C ARG A 138 20.26 5.01 -19.85
N ALA A 139 20.12 3.70 -19.63
CA ALA A 139 19.39 3.14 -18.49
C ALA A 139 20.02 3.57 -17.17
N ASN A 140 21.30 3.26 -16.99
CA ASN A 140 22.08 3.62 -15.82
C ASN A 140 23.33 4.36 -16.27
N PRO A 141 23.60 5.56 -15.73
CA PRO A 141 24.83 6.27 -16.04
C PRO A 141 26.05 5.66 -15.35
N VAL A 142 27.22 5.81 -15.97
CA VAL A 142 28.51 5.42 -15.38
C VAL A 142 29.18 6.69 -14.82
N PRO A 143 29.74 6.67 -13.60
CA PRO A 143 30.48 7.81 -13.05
C PRO A 143 31.53 8.34 -14.03
N GLY A 144 31.57 9.66 -14.24
CA GLY A 144 32.50 10.29 -15.18
C GLY A 144 32.16 10.17 -16.68
N ASP A 145 31.04 9.55 -17.07
CA ASP A 145 30.66 9.44 -18.48
C ASP A 145 30.22 10.80 -19.07
N ALA A 146 31.08 11.41 -19.89
CA ALA A 146 30.80 12.67 -20.58
C ALA A 146 29.76 12.54 -21.72
N ALA A 147 29.54 11.32 -22.23
CA ALA A 147 28.55 11.05 -23.27
C ALA A 147 27.12 10.86 -22.70
N PHE A 148 26.98 10.75 -21.38
CA PHE A 148 25.67 10.71 -20.74
C PHE A 148 24.89 12.01 -21.00
N LYS A 149 23.62 11.86 -21.41
CA LYS A 149 22.69 12.96 -21.65
C LYS A 149 21.33 12.60 -21.07
N GLN A 150 20.76 13.55 -20.34
CA GLN A 150 19.41 13.45 -19.79
C GLN A 150 18.74 14.81 -19.88
N THR A 151 17.45 14.79 -20.19
CA THR A 151 16.59 15.96 -20.19
C THR A 151 15.49 15.73 -19.17
N ASP A 152 15.53 16.50 -18.09
CA ASP A 152 14.51 16.45 -17.05
C ASP A 152 13.22 17.08 -17.60
N LEU A 153 12.13 16.33 -17.54
CA LEU A 153 10.81 16.73 -18.07
C LEU A 153 9.92 17.28 -16.95
N LEU A 154 9.96 16.63 -15.79
CA LEU A 154 9.18 17.00 -14.61
C LEU A 154 9.98 16.65 -13.37
N THR A 155 10.14 17.58 -12.45
CA THR A 155 10.59 17.26 -11.09
C THR A 155 9.46 17.55 -10.12
N TYR A 156 9.14 16.56 -9.30
CA TYR A 156 8.12 16.67 -8.27
C TYR A 156 8.74 16.45 -6.91
N GLN A 157 8.38 17.32 -5.97
CA GLN A 157 8.80 17.22 -4.57
C GLN A 157 7.60 17.51 -3.68
N THR A 158 7.46 16.71 -2.63
CA THR A 158 6.40 16.88 -1.63
C THR A 158 6.88 16.47 -0.24
N ASN A 159 6.31 17.10 0.76
CA ASN A 159 6.48 16.75 2.17
C ASN A 159 5.17 17.04 2.89
N GLY A 160 4.83 16.21 3.87
CA GLY A 160 3.66 16.40 4.71
C GLY A 160 2.64 15.27 4.62
N GLN A 161 1.49 15.50 5.26
CA GLN A 161 0.40 14.55 5.29
C GLN A 161 -0.38 14.61 3.98
N VAL A 162 -0.76 13.45 3.47
CA VAL A 162 -1.59 13.30 2.28
C VAL A 162 -2.80 12.45 2.61
N LYS A 163 -3.96 12.90 2.16
CA LYS A 163 -5.16 12.07 2.16
C LYS A 163 -5.20 11.32 0.84
N LEU A 164 -5.14 10.00 0.91
CA LEU A 164 -5.27 9.14 -0.25
C LEU A 164 -6.73 8.77 -0.41
N GLN A 165 -7.20 8.73 -1.64
CA GLN A 165 -8.57 8.38 -1.97
C GLN A 165 -8.56 7.26 -2.98
N GLY A 166 -9.43 6.27 -2.76
CA GLY A 166 -9.53 5.08 -3.58
C GLY A 166 -8.82 3.88 -2.97
N ASN A 167 -8.95 2.75 -3.66
CA ASN A 167 -8.41 1.46 -3.24
C ASN A 167 -7.56 0.87 -4.36
N VAL A 168 -6.50 0.17 -3.99
CA VAL A 168 -5.74 -0.66 -4.92
C VAL A 168 -6.31 -2.07 -4.87
N TYR A 169 -6.55 -2.66 -6.04
CA TYR A 169 -7.04 -4.04 -6.13
C TYR A 169 -5.94 -4.91 -6.73
N VAL A 170 -5.49 -5.89 -5.95
CA VAL A 170 -4.48 -6.85 -6.37
C VAL A 170 -5.18 -8.14 -6.78
N PHE A 171 -5.01 -8.49 -8.04
CA PHE A 171 -5.57 -9.71 -8.62
C PHE A 171 -4.53 -10.82 -8.52
N GLY A 172 -4.95 -11.99 -8.03
CA GLY A 172 -4.13 -13.19 -8.13
C GLY A 172 -3.99 -13.59 -9.59
N VAL A 173 -2.75 -13.78 -10.04
CA VAL A 173 -2.48 -14.41 -11.33
C VAL A 173 -2.68 -15.93 -11.17
N ARG A 174 -3.44 -16.53 -12.08
CA ARG A 174 -3.54 -17.98 -12.23
C ARG A 174 -2.44 -18.49 -13.15
#